data_AF-A0A2G9YTJ0-F1
#
_entry.id   AF-A0A2G9YTJ0-F1
#
_cell.length_a   1.000
_cell.length_b   1.000
_cell.length_c   1.000
_cell.angle_alpha   90.00
_cell.angle_beta   90.00
_cell.angle_gamma   90.00
#
_symmetry.space_group_name_H-M   'P 1'
#
loop_
_entity.id
_entity.type
_entity.pdbx_description
1 polymer ?
#
loop_
_entity_poly.entity_id
_entity_poly.type
_entity_poly.pdbx_seq_one_letter_code
_entity_poly.pdbx_strand_id
1 'polypeptide(L)'
;PALRFLIKAINQLKIIMEKFSGEFSGEKFLKGKYNDIPVNKENPVSQEERIAEFLKVIEQTHGYHKDPRVFERLKKSYHREYVIKPEDVPESYFENQQRLARERGHGDIEITEELRKQAIEVIVRDQESTFDNWVDYLCSSDAPYPTWAKYWVFRSILNLSTFDKEKKAFAKRRKDTVAPFPDLDREALSCVMDIIVKKVGREEISGERENAELQKIIQGENFGKLYAYAIEKVTPAEQNELLTTEGQWVKYCQNPGEETLKRLVGSLQGHGTGWCTAGEETARAQLKGGEFYVYYSNDKDGKPTVPRVAIRMENGKIAEVRGIAPEQNLDPYINDVVKEKLEEFPDKKDYEKKISDMKRLTEVDRKTKEKEELTEEDLRFLYELDEKIKGFGYEKDPRIEEILADRDIKSDLAEVTGYSKEEISTTREEFLKGGSKFHYSDLDLSGLKSAEGLVLPETMNGNLYLSGLKSAEKEKIRKKYPQLKIV
;
A
#
# COMPACT_ATOMS: atom_id res chain seq x y z
N PRO A 1 -51.86 -44.16 -10.71
CA PRO A 1 -51.23 -44.13 -12.06
C PRO A 1 -50.23 -42.97 -12.21
N ALA A 2 -50.67 -41.72 -12.00
CA ALA A 2 -49.82 -40.52 -12.08
C ALA A 2 -48.64 -40.52 -11.07
N LEU A 3 -48.88 -40.93 -9.81
CA LEU A 3 -47.83 -41.00 -8.79
C LEU A 3 -46.73 -42.04 -9.12
N ARG A 4 -47.11 -43.18 -9.72
CA ARG A 4 -46.14 -44.18 -10.20
C ARG A 4 -45.34 -43.66 -11.39
N PHE A 5 -45.93 -42.83 -12.24
CA PHE A 5 -45.25 -42.19 -13.36
C PHE A 5 -44.25 -41.13 -12.86
N LEU A 6 -44.65 -40.34 -11.84
CA LEU A 6 -43.78 -39.35 -11.20
C LEU A 6 -42.58 -40.00 -10.50
N ILE A 7 -42.80 -41.08 -9.74
CA ILE A 7 -41.72 -41.83 -9.08
C ILE A 7 -40.78 -42.47 -10.11
N LYS A 8 -41.32 -42.98 -11.22
CA LYS A 8 -40.51 -43.56 -12.30
C LYS A 8 -39.72 -42.49 -13.06
N ALA A 9 -40.29 -41.30 -13.24
CA ALA A 9 -39.60 -40.13 -13.82
C ALA A 9 -38.52 -39.58 -12.89
N ILE A 10 -38.78 -39.50 -11.58
CA ILE A 10 -37.77 -39.09 -10.57
C ILE A 10 -36.64 -40.12 -10.50
N ASN A 11 -36.94 -41.42 -10.54
CA ASN A 11 -35.92 -42.47 -10.56
C ASN A 11 -35.14 -42.49 -11.88
N GLN A 12 -35.77 -42.22 -13.01
CA GLN A 12 -35.04 -42.04 -14.28
C GLN A 12 -34.19 -40.77 -14.27
N LEU A 13 -34.67 -39.67 -13.71
CA LEU A 13 -33.86 -38.45 -13.50
C LEU A 13 -32.69 -38.71 -12.56
N LYS A 14 -32.87 -39.46 -11.48
CA LYS A 14 -31.78 -39.90 -10.60
C LYS A 14 -30.77 -40.78 -11.33
N ILE A 15 -31.21 -41.75 -12.13
CA ILE A 15 -30.34 -42.63 -12.92
C ILE A 15 -29.62 -41.85 -14.04
N ILE A 16 -30.27 -40.84 -14.64
CA ILE A 16 -29.68 -39.93 -15.62
C ILE A 16 -28.67 -39.01 -14.94
N MET A 17 -29.00 -38.43 -13.78
CA MET A 17 -28.07 -37.65 -12.96
C MET A 17 -26.89 -38.51 -12.49
N GLU A 18 -27.11 -39.77 -12.09
CA GLU A 18 -26.04 -40.72 -11.75
C GLU A 18 -25.18 -41.10 -12.97
N LYS A 19 -25.78 -41.31 -14.15
CA LYS A 19 -25.05 -41.56 -15.41
C LYS A 19 -24.27 -40.35 -15.92
N PHE A 20 -24.78 -39.13 -15.74
CA PHE A 20 -24.06 -37.89 -16.06
C PHE A 20 -23.03 -37.52 -14.97
N SER A 21 -23.24 -37.95 -13.72
CA SER A 21 -22.27 -37.77 -12.62
C SER A 21 -21.03 -38.65 -12.72
N GLY A 22 -21.08 -39.72 -13.52
CA GLY A 22 -19.98 -40.68 -13.66
C GLY A 22 -18.79 -40.17 -14.47
N GLU A 23 -18.96 -39.15 -15.33
CA GLU A 23 -17.86 -38.67 -16.16
C GLU A 23 -17.22 -37.36 -15.68
N PHE A 24 -17.94 -36.48 -14.98
CA PHE A 24 -17.43 -35.18 -14.54
C PHE A 24 -18.05 -34.76 -13.20
N SER A 25 -17.38 -35.16 -12.13
CA SER A 25 -17.71 -34.78 -10.76
C SER A 25 -16.66 -33.78 -10.23
N GLY A 26 -17.01 -33.00 -9.21
CA GLY A 26 -16.08 -32.08 -8.56
C GLY A 26 -14.82 -32.78 -8.02
N GLU A 27 -14.96 -34.05 -7.64
CA GLU A 27 -13.86 -34.93 -7.23
C GLU A 27 -12.89 -35.19 -8.39
N LYS A 28 -13.38 -35.40 -9.61
CA LYS A 28 -12.53 -35.57 -10.81
C LYS A 28 -11.79 -34.27 -11.14
N PHE A 29 -12.46 -33.12 -10.99
CA PHE A 29 -11.81 -31.82 -11.11
C PHE A 29 -10.67 -31.67 -10.10
N LEU A 30 -10.91 -31.94 -8.82
CA LEU A 30 -9.88 -31.87 -7.78
C LEU A 30 -8.75 -32.88 -7.98
N LYS A 31 -9.06 -34.10 -8.44
CA LYS A 31 -8.06 -35.13 -8.77
C LYS A 31 -7.07 -34.64 -9.82
N GLY A 32 -7.54 -33.89 -10.82
CA GLY A 32 -6.69 -33.28 -11.84
C GLY A 32 -5.78 -32.15 -11.33
N LYS A 33 -6.04 -31.62 -10.13
CA LYS A 33 -5.32 -30.47 -9.55
C LYS A 33 -4.39 -30.86 -8.41
N TYR A 34 -4.80 -31.80 -7.57
CA TYR A 34 -4.14 -32.06 -6.29
C TYR A 34 -3.86 -33.55 -6.12
N ASN A 35 -2.58 -33.89 -6.05
CA ASN A 35 -2.11 -35.24 -5.78
C ASN A 35 -1.89 -35.50 -4.28
N ASP A 36 -2.00 -34.46 -3.46
CA ASP A 36 -1.67 -34.45 -2.04
C ASP A 36 -2.90 -34.42 -1.11
N ILE A 37 -4.11 -34.54 -1.67
CA ILE A 37 -5.34 -34.61 -0.86
C ILE A 37 -5.23 -35.81 0.09
N PRO A 38 -5.41 -35.64 1.42
CA PRO A 38 -5.34 -36.74 2.36
C PRO A 38 -6.27 -37.89 1.97
N VAL A 39 -5.67 -39.06 1.81
CA VAL A 39 -6.36 -40.28 1.42
C VAL A 39 -6.37 -41.25 2.60
N ASN A 40 -7.55 -41.69 3.04
CA ASN A 40 -7.64 -42.84 3.94
C ASN A 40 -7.20 -44.11 3.18
N LYS A 41 -6.07 -44.70 3.58
CA LYS A 41 -5.41 -45.79 2.86
C LYS A 41 -6.02 -47.18 3.13
N GLU A 42 -7.00 -47.30 4.02
CA GLU A 42 -7.49 -48.59 4.52
C GLU A 42 -8.51 -49.32 3.61
N ASN A 43 -8.79 -48.85 2.38
CA ASN A 43 -9.63 -49.59 1.42
C ASN A 43 -9.18 -49.42 -0.06
N PRO A 44 -9.42 -50.42 -0.93
CA PRO A 44 -9.10 -50.40 -2.37
C PRO A 44 -10.16 -49.63 -3.16
N VAL A 45 -10.45 -48.40 -2.75
CA VAL A 45 -11.32 -47.46 -3.46
C VAL A 45 -10.51 -46.58 -4.41
N SER A 46 -11.16 -46.14 -5.48
CA SER A 46 -10.60 -45.20 -6.46
C SER A 46 -10.18 -43.88 -5.79
N GLN A 47 -9.25 -43.16 -6.43
CA GLN A 47 -8.80 -41.85 -5.93
C GLN A 47 -9.97 -40.85 -5.83
N GLU A 48 -10.93 -40.93 -6.75
CA GLU A 48 -12.15 -40.13 -6.77
C GLU A 48 -13.02 -40.38 -5.54
N GLU A 49 -13.26 -41.65 -5.17
CA GLU A 49 -14.03 -42.01 -3.97
C GLU A 49 -13.32 -41.54 -2.68
N ARG A 50 -11.99 -41.54 -2.67
CA ARG A 50 -11.19 -41.04 -1.55
C ARG A 50 -11.31 -39.52 -1.41
N ILE A 51 -11.32 -38.78 -2.52
CA ILE A 51 -11.58 -37.34 -2.52
C ILE A 51 -13.01 -37.06 -2.06
N ALA A 52 -14.00 -37.85 -2.51
CA ALA A 52 -15.39 -37.71 -2.06
C ALA A 52 -15.49 -37.84 -0.53
N GLU A 53 -14.84 -38.86 0.06
CA GLU A 53 -14.86 -39.07 1.50
C GLU A 53 -14.15 -37.94 2.26
N PHE A 54 -13.02 -37.46 1.73
CA PHE A 54 -12.34 -36.28 2.28
C PHE A 54 -13.25 -35.04 2.24
N LEU A 55 -13.95 -34.80 1.14
CA LEU A 55 -14.88 -33.65 1.04
C LEU A 55 -16.04 -33.76 2.04
N LYS A 56 -16.54 -34.96 2.36
CA LYS A 56 -17.52 -35.14 3.43
C LYS A 56 -16.96 -34.74 4.79
N VAL A 57 -15.70 -35.10 5.08
CA VAL A 57 -15.02 -34.66 6.30
C VAL A 57 -14.90 -33.14 6.33
N ILE A 58 -14.51 -32.52 5.21
CA ILE A 58 -14.47 -31.06 5.09
C ILE A 58 -15.86 -30.46 5.35
N GLU A 59 -16.92 -30.96 4.73
CA GLU A 59 -18.29 -30.47 4.92
C GLU A 59 -18.74 -30.56 6.39
N GLN A 60 -18.39 -31.64 7.09
CA GLN A 60 -18.70 -31.81 8.51
C GLN A 60 -17.86 -30.92 9.43
N THR A 61 -16.60 -30.66 9.08
CA THR A 61 -15.65 -29.91 9.91
C THR A 61 -15.63 -28.41 9.61
N HIS A 62 -16.10 -27.99 8.44
CA HIS A 62 -16.15 -26.61 7.94
C HIS A 62 -17.58 -26.11 7.72
N GLY A 63 -18.57 -26.91 8.11
CA GLY A 63 -19.95 -26.46 8.19
C GLY A 63 -20.21 -25.59 9.42
N TYR A 64 -21.45 -25.11 9.56
CA TYR A 64 -21.87 -24.34 10.72
C TYR A 64 -21.72 -25.15 12.02
N HIS A 65 -20.88 -24.66 12.94
CA HIS A 65 -20.73 -25.23 14.29
C HIS A 65 -21.51 -24.40 15.30
N LYS A 66 -22.33 -25.08 16.12
CA LYS A 66 -23.04 -24.42 17.23
C LYS A 66 -22.11 -23.93 18.34
N ASP A 67 -20.89 -24.48 18.45
CA ASP A 67 -19.88 -24.07 19.42
C ASP A 67 -18.80 -23.23 18.71
N PRO A 68 -18.74 -21.90 18.96
CA PRO A 68 -17.74 -21.02 18.38
C PRO A 68 -16.29 -21.49 18.63
N ARG A 69 -16.04 -22.21 19.73
CA ARG A 69 -14.70 -22.69 20.09
C ARG A 69 -14.18 -23.78 19.16
N VAL A 70 -15.07 -24.52 18.49
CA VAL A 70 -14.67 -25.53 17.49
C VAL A 70 -14.10 -24.82 16.26
N PHE A 71 -14.80 -23.79 15.80
CA PHE A 71 -14.40 -23.01 14.65
C PHE A 71 -13.12 -22.19 14.90
N GLU A 72 -12.98 -21.61 16.09
CA GLU A 72 -11.73 -20.94 16.50
C GLU A 72 -10.52 -21.89 16.55
N ARG A 73 -10.72 -23.16 16.95
CA ARG A 73 -9.63 -24.16 16.92
C ARG A 73 -9.22 -24.52 15.50
N LEU A 74 -10.17 -24.54 14.56
CA LEU A 74 -9.90 -24.77 13.14
C LEU A 74 -9.04 -23.62 12.58
N LYS A 75 -9.44 -22.37 12.80
CA LYS A 75 -8.68 -21.19 12.35
C LYS A 75 -7.27 -21.18 12.92
N LYS A 76 -7.10 -21.44 14.23
CA LYS A 76 -5.78 -21.62 14.87
C LYS A 76 -4.95 -22.76 14.29
N SER A 77 -5.57 -23.81 13.76
CA SER A 77 -4.83 -24.87 13.05
C SER A 77 -4.27 -24.32 11.74
N TYR A 78 -5.07 -23.57 11.00
CA TYR A 78 -4.65 -22.96 9.75
C TYR A 78 -3.65 -21.83 9.92
N HIS A 79 -3.78 -20.99 10.94
CA HIS A 79 -2.78 -19.97 11.25
C HIS A 79 -1.40 -20.60 11.46
N ARG A 80 -1.32 -21.68 12.24
CA ARG A 80 -0.05 -22.40 12.48
C ARG A 80 0.57 -22.99 11.22
N GLU A 81 -0.23 -23.32 10.22
CA GLU A 81 0.22 -23.97 8.99
C GLU A 81 0.56 -22.96 7.88
N TYR A 82 -0.21 -21.88 7.76
CA TYR A 82 -0.21 -21.02 6.58
C TYR A 82 0.17 -19.56 6.82
N VAL A 83 0.05 -19.05 8.05
CA VAL A 83 0.47 -17.68 8.39
C VAL A 83 1.99 -17.66 8.56
N ILE A 84 2.62 -16.57 8.11
CA ILE A 84 4.06 -16.36 8.27
C ILE A 84 4.49 -16.49 9.73
N LYS A 85 5.65 -17.11 9.95
CA LYS A 85 6.25 -17.20 11.28
C LYS A 85 7.14 -15.98 11.54
N PRO A 86 7.26 -15.51 12.79
CA PRO A 86 8.15 -14.40 13.13
C PRO A 86 9.57 -14.53 12.56
N GLU A 87 10.13 -15.74 12.60
CA GLU A 87 11.47 -16.06 12.09
C GLU A 87 11.61 -16.08 10.56
N ASP A 88 10.49 -16.16 9.82
CA ASP A 88 10.48 -16.17 8.35
C ASP A 88 10.28 -14.76 7.76
N VAL A 89 10.05 -13.72 8.60
CA VAL A 89 9.97 -12.32 8.15
C VAL A 89 11.36 -11.86 7.68
N PRO A 90 11.53 -11.49 6.39
CA PRO A 90 12.84 -11.22 5.82
C PRO A 90 13.39 -9.85 6.25
N GLU A 91 14.71 -9.75 6.37
CA GLU A 91 15.38 -8.48 6.70
C GLU A 91 15.09 -7.38 5.67
N SER A 92 14.93 -7.76 4.40
CA SER A 92 14.59 -6.85 3.31
C SER A 92 13.26 -6.11 3.51
N TYR A 93 12.35 -6.63 4.34
CA TYR A 93 11.16 -5.87 4.74
C TYR A 93 11.53 -4.64 5.57
N PHE A 94 12.39 -4.82 6.57
CA PHE A 94 12.84 -3.76 7.48
C PHE A 94 13.74 -2.76 6.77
N GLU A 95 14.67 -3.23 5.93
CA GLU A 95 15.47 -2.38 5.05
C GLU A 95 14.59 -1.52 4.15
N ASN A 96 13.51 -2.07 3.62
CA ASN A 96 12.55 -1.31 2.81
C ASN A 96 11.78 -0.27 3.65
N GLN A 97 11.42 -0.56 4.90
CA GLN A 97 10.82 0.44 5.79
C GLN A 97 11.79 1.59 6.10
N GLN A 98 13.07 1.30 6.36
CA GLN A 98 14.08 2.34 6.57
C GLN A 98 14.25 3.20 5.31
N ARG A 99 14.33 2.56 4.14
CA ARG A 99 14.42 3.26 2.86
C ARG A 99 13.22 4.18 2.63
N LEU A 100 11.99 3.70 2.84
CA LEU A 100 10.77 4.52 2.66
C LEU A 100 10.71 5.69 3.66
N ALA A 101 11.12 5.46 4.91
CA ALA A 101 11.19 6.53 5.91
C ALA A 101 12.21 7.60 5.50
N ARG A 102 13.38 7.18 5.01
CA ARG A 102 14.42 8.06 4.51
C ARG A 102 13.98 8.81 3.26
N GLU A 103 13.34 8.16 2.30
CA GLU A 103 12.80 8.78 1.08
C GLU A 103 11.75 9.85 1.43
N ARG A 104 10.95 9.64 2.47
CA ARG A 104 9.99 10.61 3.05
C ARG A 104 10.66 11.68 3.92
N GLY A 105 11.97 11.66 4.10
CA GLY A 105 12.72 12.64 4.88
C GLY A 105 12.52 12.53 6.38
N HIS A 106 12.20 11.34 6.89
CA HIS A 106 12.31 11.04 8.32
C HIS A 106 13.77 10.78 8.77
N GLY A 107 14.72 10.75 7.82
CA GLY A 107 16.12 10.47 8.08
C GLY A 107 16.41 8.98 8.27
N ASP A 108 17.58 8.69 8.84
CA ASP A 108 18.01 7.32 9.12
C ASP A 108 17.33 6.82 10.41
N ILE A 109 16.25 6.07 10.24
CA ILE A 109 15.52 5.48 11.37
C ILE A 109 16.17 4.16 11.82
N GLU A 110 16.40 4.03 13.12
CA GLU A 110 16.81 2.77 13.72
C GLU A 110 15.58 1.88 13.98
N ILE A 111 15.56 0.68 13.40
CA ILE A 111 14.53 -0.32 13.71
C ILE A 111 14.99 -1.11 14.94
N THR A 112 14.59 -0.61 16.10
CA THR A 112 14.83 -1.30 17.38
C THR A 112 14.14 -2.66 17.44
N GLU A 113 14.61 -3.55 18.31
CA GLU A 113 13.99 -4.87 18.54
C GLU A 113 12.50 -4.78 18.90
N GLU A 114 12.10 -3.75 19.65
CA GLU A 114 10.70 -3.53 20.02
C GLU A 114 9.87 -3.13 18.80
N LEU A 115 10.35 -2.22 17.95
CA LEU A 115 9.68 -1.85 16.70
C LEU A 115 9.60 -3.04 15.74
N ARG A 116 10.67 -3.83 15.66
CA ARG A 116 10.71 -5.07 14.87
C ARG A 116 9.63 -6.04 15.33
N LYS A 117 9.54 -6.30 16.63
CA LYS A 117 8.52 -7.18 17.21
C LYS A 117 7.11 -6.66 16.93
N GLN A 118 6.86 -5.37 17.11
CA GLN A 118 5.56 -4.76 16.82
C GLN A 118 5.18 -4.89 15.34
N ALA A 119 6.11 -4.64 14.43
CA ALA A 119 5.88 -4.80 12.99
C ALA A 119 5.57 -6.26 12.62
N ILE A 120 6.30 -7.22 13.19
CA ILE A 120 6.03 -8.66 13.00
C ILE A 120 4.65 -9.03 13.53
N GLU A 121 4.27 -8.55 14.71
CA GLU A 121 2.95 -8.79 15.27
C GLU A 121 1.83 -8.26 14.36
N VAL A 122 2.01 -7.07 13.78
CA VAL A 122 1.06 -6.50 12.80
C VAL A 122 0.99 -7.38 11.55
N ILE A 123 2.13 -7.78 10.98
CA ILE A 123 2.20 -8.66 9.80
C ILE A 123 1.43 -9.96 10.05
N VAL A 124 1.67 -10.62 11.18
CA VAL A 124 1.04 -11.89 11.53
C VAL A 124 -0.47 -11.71 11.68
N ARG A 125 -0.92 -10.70 12.45
CA ARG A 125 -2.35 -10.46 12.67
C ARG A 125 -3.10 -10.02 11.42
N ASP A 126 -2.47 -9.24 10.53
CA ASP A 126 -3.09 -8.88 9.25
C ASP A 126 -3.21 -10.10 8.32
N GLN A 127 -2.24 -11.04 8.35
CA GLN A 127 -2.39 -12.33 7.67
C GLN A 127 -3.48 -13.20 8.29
N GLU A 128 -3.56 -13.30 9.62
CA GLU A 128 -4.61 -14.04 10.31
C GLU A 128 -6.00 -13.51 9.97
N SER A 129 -6.21 -12.19 10.07
CA SER A 129 -7.51 -11.55 9.83
C SER A 129 -7.96 -11.65 8.37
N THR A 130 -7.07 -11.37 7.41
CA THR A 130 -7.40 -11.50 5.98
C THR A 130 -7.67 -12.95 5.58
N PHE A 131 -6.97 -13.91 6.19
CA PHE A 131 -7.25 -15.32 6.00
C PHE A 131 -8.58 -15.74 6.62
N ASP A 132 -8.86 -15.28 7.84
CA ASP A 132 -10.10 -15.54 8.56
C ASP A 132 -11.32 -15.07 7.77
N ASN A 133 -11.24 -13.93 7.08
CA ASN A 133 -12.32 -13.48 6.19
C ASN A 133 -12.72 -14.53 5.14
N TRP A 134 -11.74 -15.24 4.56
CA TRP A 134 -12.01 -16.33 3.61
C TRP A 134 -12.59 -17.54 4.31
N VAL A 135 -12.01 -17.96 5.44
CA VAL A 135 -12.47 -19.13 6.19
C VAL A 135 -13.90 -18.92 6.67
N ASP A 136 -14.17 -17.78 7.30
CA ASP A 136 -15.47 -17.38 7.82
C ASP A 136 -16.52 -17.39 6.70
N TYR A 137 -16.24 -16.78 5.55
CA TYR A 137 -17.17 -16.76 4.43
C TYR A 137 -17.40 -18.14 3.81
N LEU A 138 -16.33 -18.87 3.46
CA LEU A 138 -16.44 -20.19 2.81
C LEU A 138 -17.16 -21.21 3.70
N CYS A 139 -17.03 -21.09 5.03
CA CYS A 139 -17.69 -21.96 6.00
C CYS A 139 -19.11 -21.48 6.37
N SER A 140 -19.51 -20.27 5.98
CA SER A 140 -20.83 -19.72 6.25
C SER A 140 -21.91 -20.27 5.31
N SER A 141 -23.17 -20.07 5.71
CA SER A 141 -24.35 -20.30 4.86
C SER A 141 -24.41 -19.37 3.65
N ASP A 142 -23.71 -18.24 3.70
CA ASP A 142 -23.76 -17.20 2.66
C ASP A 142 -22.88 -17.53 1.46
N ALA A 143 -22.09 -18.60 1.55
CA ALA A 143 -21.36 -19.18 0.43
C ALA A 143 -22.07 -20.46 -0.04
N PRO A 144 -23.15 -20.39 -0.85
CA PRO A 144 -23.93 -21.56 -1.30
C PRO A 144 -23.24 -22.33 -2.43
N TYR A 145 -21.93 -22.52 -2.34
CA TYR A 145 -21.13 -23.19 -3.35
C TYR A 145 -20.86 -24.66 -3.00
N PRO A 146 -20.66 -25.54 -3.99
CA PRO A 146 -20.26 -26.92 -3.74
C PRO A 146 -18.96 -27.03 -2.93
N THR A 147 -18.88 -28.02 -2.03
CA THR A 147 -17.72 -28.21 -1.13
C THR A 147 -16.41 -28.36 -1.89
N TRP A 148 -16.41 -29.06 -3.04
CA TRP A 148 -15.21 -29.20 -3.88
C TRP A 148 -14.71 -27.85 -4.40
N ALA A 149 -15.61 -26.94 -4.76
CA ALA A 149 -15.27 -25.62 -5.28
C ALA A 149 -14.73 -24.73 -4.16
N LYS A 150 -15.36 -24.75 -2.97
CA LYS A 150 -14.85 -24.08 -1.77
C LYS A 150 -13.44 -24.55 -1.42
N TYR A 151 -13.19 -25.86 -1.46
CA TYR A 151 -11.87 -26.43 -1.21
C TYR A 151 -10.84 -26.00 -2.26
N TRP A 152 -11.21 -25.96 -3.55
CA TRP A 152 -10.35 -25.46 -4.61
C TRP A 152 -9.97 -23.98 -4.42
N VAL A 153 -10.94 -23.13 -4.06
CA VAL A 153 -10.70 -21.71 -3.72
C VAL A 153 -9.75 -21.61 -2.53
N PHE A 154 -10.05 -22.31 -1.43
CA PHE A 154 -9.21 -22.34 -0.23
C PHE A 154 -7.77 -22.72 -0.56
N ARG A 155 -7.55 -23.84 -1.27
CA ARG A 155 -6.21 -24.28 -1.69
C ARG A 155 -5.53 -23.26 -2.61
N SER A 156 -6.29 -22.52 -3.41
CA SER A 156 -5.75 -21.53 -4.32
C SER A 156 -5.28 -20.28 -3.60
N ILE A 157 -6.07 -19.71 -2.67
CA ILE A 157 -5.70 -18.49 -1.94
C ILE A 157 -4.43 -18.66 -1.10
N LEU A 158 -4.14 -19.88 -0.63
CA LEU A 158 -2.90 -20.22 0.08
C LEU A 158 -1.64 -19.95 -0.74
N ASN A 159 -1.76 -19.91 -2.07
CA ASN A 159 -0.63 -19.70 -2.98
C ASN A 159 -0.59 -18.26 -3.54
N LEU A 160 -1.53 -17.40 -3.14
CA LEU A 160 -1.66 -16.03 -3.65
C LEU A 160 -1.20 -15.00 -2.61
N SER A 161 -0.55 -13.97 -3.11
CA SER A 161 -0.15 -12.76 -2.39
C SER A 161 -0.98 -11.58 -2.91
N THR A 162 -0.46 -10.36 -2.82
CA THR A 162 -1.15 -9.14 -3.25
C THR A 162 -1.54 -9.15 -4.72
N PHE A 163 -2.68 -8.54 -5.02
CA PHE A 163 -3.09 -8.21 -6.38
C PHE A 163 -2.25 -7.05 -6.92
N ASP A 164 -1.60 -7.25 -8.06
CA ASP A 164 -0.89 -6.22 -8.81
C ASP A 164 -1.83 -5.67 -9.89
N LYS A 165 -2.24 -4.41 -9.75
CA LYS A 165 -3.15 -3.73 -10.68
C LYS A 165 -2.57 -3.53 -12.07
N GLU A 166 -1.27 -3.28 -12.18
CA GLU A 166 -0.62 -3.04 -13.46
C GLU A 166 -0.49 -4.35 -14.23
N LYS A 167 -0.07 -5.41 -13.54
CA LYS A 167 0.06 -6.75 -14.12
C LYS A 167 -1.27 -7.48 -14.23
N LYS A 168 -2.34 -6.94 -13.63
CA LYS A 168 -3.68 -7.53 -13.54
C LYS A 168 -3.61 -8.98 -13.04
N ALA A 169 -2.77 -9.20 -12.03
CA ALA A 169 -2.42 -10.55 -11.59
C ALA A 169 -2.00 -10.58 -10.12
N PHE A 170 -2.27 -11.70 -9.47
CA PHE A 170 -1.78 -11.94 -8.12
C PHE A 170 -0.32 -12.40 -8.13
N ALA A 171 0.48 -11.82 -7.24
CA ALA A 171 1.80 -12.34 -6.94
C ALA A 171 1.70 -13.72 -6.26
N LYS A 172 2.75 -14.53 -6.36
CA LYS A 172 2.82 -15.84 -5.72
C LYS A 172 3.23 -15.70 -4.24
N ARG A 173 2.53 -16.39 -3.35
CA ARG A 173 2.92 -16.51 -1.93
C ARG A 173 4.09 -17.48 -1.76
N ARG A 174 5.01 -17.09 -0.89
CA ARG A 174 6.17 -17.84 -0.42
C ARG A 174 6.19 -17.81 1.11
N LYS A 175 7.05 -18.60 1.73
CA LYS A 175 7.19 -18.64 3.20
C LYS A 175 7.55 -17.29 3.84
N ASP A 176 8.28 -16.45 3.11
CA ASP A 176 8.77 -15.13 3.50
C ASP A 176 7.81 -14.00 3.08
N THR A 177 6.61 -14.33 2.59
CA THR A 177 5.65 -13.32 2.16
C THR A 177 5.05 -12.63 3.39
N VAL A 178 5.43 -11.37 3.59
CA VAL A 178 4.87 -10.51 4.63
C VAL A 178 3.47 -10.00 4.31
N ALA A 179 3.09 -10.00 3.04
CA ALA A 179 1.81 -9.45 2.60
C ALA A 179 0.60 -10.26 3.13
N PRO A 180 -0.52 -9.60 3.47
CA PRO A 180 -1.78 -10.24 3.80
C PRO A 180 -2.29 -11.19 2.69
N PHE A 181 -3.25 -12.05 3.01
CA PHE A 181 -3.93 -12.84 1.99
C PHE A 181 -4.74 -11.93 1.04
N PRO A 182 -5.03 -12.36 -0.21
CA PRO A 182 -5.89 -11.59 -1.10
C PRO A 182 -7.17 -11.15 -0.41
N ASP A 183 -7.62 -9.93 -0.62
CA ASP A 183 -8.91 -9.50 -0.08
C ASP A 183 -10.04 -10.36 -0.64
N LEU A 184 -11.01 -10.68 0.22
CA LEU A 184 -12.25 -11.33 -0.19
C LEU A 184 -13.19 -10.29 -0.82
N ASP A 185 -13.41 -10.43 -2.11
CA ASP A 185 -14.45 -9.79 -2.88
C ASP A 185 -15.51 -10.85 -3.20
N ARG A 186 -16.68 -10.72 -2.58
CA ARG A 186 -17.76 -11.70 -2.70
C ARG A 186 -18.39 -11.70 -4.09
N GLU A 187 -18.40 -10.55 -4.77
CA GLU A 187 -18.97 -10.43 -6.12
C GLU A 187 -18.01 -11.05 -7.14
N ALA A 188 -16.72 -10.70 -7.06
CA ALA A 188 -15.70 -11.31 -7.88
C ALA A 188 -15.64 -12.82 -7.66
N LEU A 189 -15.70 -13.28 -6.41
CA LEU A 189 -15.73 -14.71 -6.09
C LEU A 189 -16.99 -15.38 -6.66
N SER A 190 -18.15 -14.75 -6.56
CA SER A 190 -19.39 -15.30 -7.14
C SER A 190 -19.28 -15.47 -8.66
N CYS A 191 -18.65 -14.51 -9.35
CA CYS A 191 -18.35 -14.61 -10.78
C CYS A 191 -17.42 -15.80 -11.07
N VAL A 192 -16.35 -15.97 -10.31
CA VAL A 192 -15.42 -17.12 -10.46
C VAL A 192 -16.13 -18.45 -10.22
N MET A 193 -16.96 -18.52 -9.18
CA MET A 193 -17.70 -19.73 -8.82
C MET A 193 -18.72 -20.10 -9.89
N ASP A 194 -19.45 -19.13 -10.43
CA ASP A 194 -20.38 -19.36 -11.56
C ASP A 194 -19.64 -19.95 -12.76
N ILE A 195 -18.52 -19.34 -13.16
CA ILE A 195 -17.70 -19.80 -14.28
C ILE A 195 -17.21 -21.24 -14.07
N ILE A 196 -16.61 -21.55 -12.92
CA ILE A 196 -15.99 -22.86 -12.70
C ILE A 196 -17.03 -23.96 -12.50
N VAL A 197 -18.14 -23.68 -11.83
CA VAL A 197 -19.23 -24.65 -11.62
C VAL A 197 -19.88 -24.97 -12.96
N LYS A 198 -20.19 -23.96 -13.78
CA LYS A 198 -20.71 -24.16 -15.14
C LYS A 198 -19.73 -24.92 -16.02
N LYS A 199 -18.44 -24.58 -15.97
CA LYS A 199 -17.40 -25.32 -16.70
C LYS A 199 -17.39 -26.80 -16.34
N VAL A 200 -17.37 -27.13 -15.04
CA VAL A 200 -17.37 -28.52 -14.57
C VAL A 200 -18.69 -29.22 -14.93
N GLY A 201 -19.82 -28.51 -14.87
CA GLY A 201 -21.14 -28.98 -15.29
C GLY A 201 -21.35 -29.05 -16.81
N ARG A 202 -20.40 -28.57 -17.63
CA ARG A 202 -20.52 -28.39 -19.09
C ARG A 202 -21.72 -27.53 -19.51
N GLU A 203 -22.03 -26.54 -18.70
CA GLU A 203 -23.03 -25.52 -18.98
C GLU A 203 -22.42 -24.38 -19.80
N GLU A 204 -23.27 -23.63 -20.50
CA GLU A 204 -22.82 -22.46 -21.27
C GLU A 204 -22.41 -21.31 -20.33
N ILE A 205 -21.21 -20.78 -20.55
CA ILE A 205 -20.66 -19.66 -19.78
C ILE A 205 -20.91 -18.37 -20.56
N SER A 206 -21.59 -17.42 -19.92
CA SER A 206 -21.93 -16.13 -20.52
C SER A 206 -20.68 -15.36 -20.96
N GLY A 207 -20.67 -14.84 -22.19
CA GLY A 207 -19.57 -14.06 -22.77
C GLY A 207 -18.30 -14.86 -23.10
N GLU A 208 -18.25 -16.17 -22.83
CA GLU A 208 -17.08 -17.01 -23.14
C GLU A 208 -16.84 -17.08 -24.66
N ARG A 209 -17.88 -17.30 -25.47
CA ARG A 209 -17.73 -17.47 -26.94
C ARG A 209 -17.20 -16.21 -27.64
N GLU A 210 -17.48 -15.05 -27.07
CA GLU A 210 -17.15 -13.74 -27.63
C GLU A 210 -15.80 -13.20 -27.14
N ASN A 211 -15.24 -13.80 -26.09
CA ASN A 211 -14.00 -13.34 -25.46
C ASN A 211 -12.93 -14.43 -25.44
N ALA A 212 -12.01 -14.37 -26.41
CA ALA A 212 -10.90 -15.32 -26.56
C ALA A 212 -9.91 -15.31 -25.38
N GLU A 213 -9.79 -14.19 -24.65
CA GLU A 213 -8.97 -14.10 -23.44
C GLU A 213 -9.65 -14.85 -22.28
N LEU A 214 -10.95 -14.64 -22.09
CA LEU A 214 -11.74 -15.36 -21.11
C LEU A 214 -11.70 -16.87 -21.36
N GLN A 215 -11.80 -17.32 -22.61
CA GLN A 215 -11.64 -18.75 -22.95
C GLN A 215 -10.31 -19.32 -22.48
N LYS A 216 -9.20 -18.61 -22.71
CA LYS A 216 -7.87 -19.05 -22.25
C LYS A 216 -7.77 -19.10 -20.73
N ILE A 217 -8.33 -18.11 -20.03
CA ILE A 217 -8.35 -18.05 -18.57
C ILE A 217 -9.17 -19.23 -18.01
N ILE A 218 -10.36 -19.46 -18.55
CA ILE A 218 -11.26 -20.57 -18.20
C ILE A 218 -10.56 -21.91 -18.43
N GLN A 219 -9.91 -22.11 -19.58
CA GLN A 219 -9.16 -23.33 -19.91
C GLN A 219 -8.06 -23.62 -18.90
N GLY A 220 -7.36 -22.58 -18.42
CA GLY A 220 -6.30 -22.73 -17.42
C GLY A 220 -6.78 -23.16 -16.04
N GLU A 221 -8.06 -22.93 -15.71
CA GLU A 221 -8.67 -23.29 -14.40
C GLU A 221 -7.81 -22.80 -13.23
N ASN A 222 -7.25 -21.60 -13.39
CA ASN A 222 -6.39 -20.97 -12.40
C ASN A 222 -7.23 -19.95 -11.66
N PHE A 223 -7.51 -20.23 -10.37
CA PHE A 223 -8.33 -19.36 -9.54
C PHE A 223 -7.79 -17.93 -9.53
N GLY A 224 -6.48 -17.72 -9.33
CA GLY A 224 -5.89 -16.38 -9.29
C GLY A 224 -6.13 -15.57 -10.57
N LYS A 225 -6.06 -16.19 -11.76
CA LYS A 225 -6.37 -15.52 -13.03
C LYS A 225 -7.87 -15.23 -13.20
N LEU A 226 -8.72 -16.18 -12.84
CA LEU A 226 -10.17 -16.01 -12.87
C LEU A 226 -10.62 -14.91 -11.90
N TYR A 227 -10.02 -14.90 -10.72
CA TYR A 227 -10.33 -13.94 -9.66
C TYR A 227 -9.80 -12.54 -10.00
N ALA A 228 -8.60 -12.44 -10.58
CA ALA A 228 -8.10 -11.18 -11.14
C ALA A 228 -9.05 -10.62 -12.21
N TYR A 229 -9.43 -11.45 -13.18
CA TYR A 229 -10.41 -11.08 -14.21
C TYR A 229 -11.74 -10.63 -13.63
N ALA A 230 -12.23 -11.31 -12.59
CA ALA A 230 -13.48 -10.96 -11.94
C ALA A 230 -13.37 -9.65 -11.16
N ILE A 231 -12.29 -9.45 -10.40
CA ILE A 231 -11.99 -8.19 -9.70
C ILE A 231 -11.99 -7.02 -10.68
N GLU A 232 -11.34 -7.17 -11.84
CA GLU A 232 -11.32 -6.10 -12.85
C GLU A 232 -12.70 -5.74 -13.40
N LYS A 233 -13.65 -6.69 -13.40
CA LYS A 233 -15.02 -6.45 -13.86
C LYS A 233 -15.91 -5.82 -12.81
N VAL A 234 -15.72 -6.16 -11.53
CA VAL A 234 -16.60 -5.75 -10.43
C VAL A 234 -16.06 -4.54 -9.67
N THR A 235 -14.73 -4.34 -9.67
CA THR A 235 -14.13 -3.13 -9.11
C THR A 235 -14.50 -1.96 -10.03
N PRO A 236 -14.95 -0.82 -9.48
CA PRO A 236 -15.24 0.40 -10.24
C PRO A 236 -14.00 0.93 -10.96
N ALA A 237 -13.78 0.42 -12.17
CA ALA A 237 -12.64 0.71 -13.00
C ALA A 237 -13.00 0.69 -14.49
N GLU A 238 -14.29 0.60 -14.86
CA GLU A 238 -14.66 1.16 -16.14
C GLU A 238 -14.34 2.64 -16.06
N GLN A 239 -13.46 3.14 -16.94
CA GLN A 239 -13.06 4.56 -16.97
C GLN A 239 -14.27 5.51 -16.87
N ASN A 240 -15.42 5.07 -17.38
CA ASN A 240 -16.70 5.76 -17.32
C ASN A 240 -17.25 5.99 -15.89
N GLU A 241 -17.02 5.07 -14.95
CA GLU A 241 -17.47 5.22 -13.54
C GLU A 241 -16.58 6.22 -12.79
N LEU A 242 -15.29 6.26 -13.11
CA LEU A 242 -14.35 7.25 -12.56
C LEU A 242 -14.57 8.66 -13.11
N LEU A 243 -15.25 8.83 -14.26
CA LEU A 243 -15.62 10.16 -14.77
C LEU A 243 -16.51 10.93 -13.79
N THR A 244 -17.35 10.20 -13.05
CA THR A 244 -18.17 10.80 -12.01
C THR A 244 -17.36 10.89 -10.74
N THR A 245 -17.28 12.09 -10.16
CA THR A 245 -16.56 12.34 -8.91
C THR A 245 -17.51 12.56 -7.73
N GLU A 246 -18.83 12.48 -7.95
CA GLU A 246 -19.84 12.60 -6.89
C GLU A 246 -19.64 11.52 -5.83
N GLY A 247 -19.78 11.93 -4.57
CA GLY A 247 -19.46 11.08 -3.44
C GLY A 247 -19.41 11.88 -2.14
N GLN A 248 -18.82 11.27 -1.11
CA GLN A 248 -18.69 11.91 0.19
C GLN A 248 -17.38 11.55 0.90
N TRP A 249 -16.86 12.50 1.67
CA TRP A 249 -15.83 12.25 2.66
C TRP A 249 -16.44 11.63 3.92
N VAL A 250 -15.85 10.55 4.40
CA VAL A 250 -16.11 10.00 5.73
C VAL A 250 -14.87 10.16 6.58
N LYS A 251 -15.05 10.69 7.78
CA LYS A 251 -14.02 10.85 8.80
C LYS A 251 -14.08 9.71 9.81
N TYR A 252 -12.94 9.09 10.05
CA TYR A 252 -12.72 8.12 11.10
C TYR A 252 -11.84 8.74 12.18
N CYS A 253 -12.38 8.89 13.39
CA CYS A 253 -11.70 9.55 14.50
C CYS A 253 -10.51 8.74 15.01
N GLN A 254 -9.53 9.43 15.58
CA GLN A 254 -8.39 8.81 16.25
C GLN A 254 -8.86 7.91 17.41
N ASN A 255 -8.26 6.73 17.55
CA ASN A 255 -8.62 5.70 18.53
C ASN A 255 -10.14 5.40 18.57
N PRO A 256 -10.75 5.00 17.45
CA PRO A 256 -12.18 4.77 17.40
C PRO A 256 -12.55 3.48 18.13
N GLY A 257 -13.85 3.32 18.43
CA GLY A 257 -14.38 2.05 18.91
C GLY A 257 -14.28 0.95 17.85
N GLU A 258 -14.30 -0.31 18.31
CA GLU A 258 -14.10 -1.51 17.48
C GLU A 258 -15.05 -1.58 16.28
N GLU A 259 -16.31 -1.15 16.45
CA GLU A 259 -17.31 -1.13 15.37
C GLU A 259 -16.92 -0.18 14.23
N THR A 260 -16.37 0.99 14.57
CA THR A 260 -15.96 1.98 13.57
C THR A 260 -14.68 1.55 12.85
N LEU A 261 -13.77 0.88 13.55
CA LEU A 261 -12.60 0.24 12.93
C LEU A 261 -13.04 -0.81 11.91
N LYS A 262 -13.95 -1.72 12.30
CA LYS A 262 -14.49 -2.75 11.40
C LYS A 262 -15.22 -2.15 10.21
N ARG A 263 -15.96 -1.05 10.40
CA ARG A 263 -16.60 -0.33 9.30
C ARG A 263 -15.59 0.25 8.32
N LEU A 264 -14.50 0.87 8.80
CA LEU A 264 -13.42 1.34 7.93
C LEU A 264 -12.85 0.17 7.13
N VAL A 265 -12.38 -0.87 7.81
CA VAL A 265 -11.75 -2.04 7.17
C VAL A 265 -12.69 -2.69 6.15
N GLY A 266 -13.93 -2.98 6.54
CA GLY A 266 -14.93 -3.60 5.67
C GLY A 266 -15.32 -2.73 4.48
N SER A 267 -15.23 -1.40 4.58
CA SER A 267 -15.48 -0.48 3.45
C SER A 267 -14.35 -0.45 2.42
N LEU A 268 -13.15 -0.91 2.79
CA LEU A 268 -11.97 -0.93 1.91
C LEU A 268 -11.77 -2.30 1.26
N GLN A 269 -12.09 -3.37 1.98
CA GLN A 269 -11.98 -4.75 1.51
C GLN A 269 -12.84 -4.98 0.26
N GLY A 270 -12.32 -5.82 -0.64
CA GLY A 270 -12.98 -6.17 -1.90
C GLY A 270 -12.91 -5.10 -2.99
N HIS A 271 -12.56 -3.85 -2.69
CA HIS A 271 -12.47 -2.78 -3.71
C HIS A 271 -11.10 -2.72 -4.40
N GLY A 272 -10.23 -3.69 -4.12
CA GLY A 272 -8.89 -3.77 -4.66
C GLY A 272 -8.09 -2.48 -4.45
N THR A 273 -8.30 -1.70 -3.39
CA THR A 273 -7.67 -0.37 -3.24
C THR A 273 -6.14 -0.43 -3.31
N GLY A 274 -5.56 -1.54 -2.86
CA GLY A 274 -4.12 -1.71 -2.69
C GLY A 274 -3.59 -1.09 -1.41
N TRP A 275 -4.48 -0.59 -0.54
CA TRP A 275 -4.12 0.05 0.72
C TRP A 275 -3.96 -0.97 1.83
N CYS A 276 -2.85 -0.87 2.58
CA CYS A 276 -2.62 -1.70 3.76
C CYS A 276 -3.67 -1.49 4.87
N THR A 277 -4.40 -0.37 4.87
CA THR A 277 -5.53 -0.09 5.79
C THR A 277 -6.69 -1.07 5.63
N ALA A 278 -6.72 -1.90 4.58
CA ALA A 278 -7.66 -3.02 4.50
C ALA A 278 -7.33 -4.15 5.51
N GLY A 279 -6.13 -4.12 6.12
CA GLY A 279 -5.76 -4.92 7.29
C GLY A 279 -6.16 -4.23 8.59
N GLU A 280 -6.77 -4.98 9.51
CA GLU A 280 -7.37 -4.44 10.73
C GLU A 280 -6.33 -3.80 11.66
N GLU A 281 -5.19 -4.46 11.87
CA GLU A 281 -4.18 -3.95 12.81
C GLU A 281 -3.40 -2.80 12.21
N THR A 282 -3.15 -2.83 10.90
CA THR A 282 -2.63 -1.66 10.18
C THR A 282 -3.57 -0.45 10.30
N ALA A 283 -4.88 -0.64 10.10
CA ALA A 283 -5.86 0.43 10.29
C ALA A 283 -5.87 0.95 11.73
N ARG A 284 -5.82 0.06 12.72
CA ARG A 284 -5.76 0.39 14.14
C ARG A 284 -4.50 1.22 14.46
N ALA A 285 -3.34 0.82 13.94
CA ALA A 285 -2.08 1.54 14.11
C ALA A 285 -2.13 2.95 13.49
N GLN A 286 -2.66 3.08 12.27
CA GLN A 286 -2.81 4.38 11.60
C GLN A 286 -3.77 5.30 12.36
N LEU A 287 -4.91 4.78 12.82
CA LEU A 287 -5.90 5.51 13.61
C LEU A 287 -5.42 5.86 15.03
N LYS A 288 -4.36 5.23 15.53
CA LYS A 288 -3.67 5.65 16.76
C LYS A 288 -2.82 6.90 16.52
N GLY A 289 -2.21 7.02 15.34
CA GLY A 289 -1.39 8.17 14.94
C GLY A 289 -2.21 9.43 14.65
N GLY A 290 -3.44 9.29 14.16
CA GLY A 290 -4.33 10.41 13.89
C GLY A 290 -5.65 9.99 13.26
N GLU A 291 -6.42 11.00 12.84
CA GLU A 291 -7.66 10.80 12.11
C GLU A 291 -7.41 10.22 10.72
N PHE A 292 -8.40 9.53 10.17
CA PHE A 292 -8.32 8.95 8.83
C PHE A 292 -9.54 9.38 8.02
N TYR A 293 -9.33 9.86 6.81
CA TYR A 293 -10.41 10.27 5.92
C TYR A 293 -10.43 9.37 4.71
N VAL A 294 -11.62 8.94 4.30
CA VAL A 294 -11.81 8.20 3.04
C VAL A 294 -12.87 8.91 2.22
N TYR A 295 -12.56 9.17 0.95
CA TYR A 295 -13.55 9.60 -0.01
C TYR A 295 -14.17 8.38 -0.68
N TYR A 296 -15.49 8.31 -0.63
CA TYR A 296 -16.26 7.28 -1.31
C TYR A 296 -17.06 7.92 -2.45
N SER A 297 -16.76 7.53 -3.69
CA SER A 297 -17.60 7.87 -4.84
C SER A 297 -18.89 7.04 -4.85
N ASN A 298 -19.89 7.57 -5.53
CA ASN A 298 -21.17 6.89 -5.71
C ASN A 298 -21.02 5.62 -6.57
N ASP A 299 -21.65 4.54 -6.13
CA ASP A 299 -21.87 3.34 -6.92
C ASP A 299 -23.00 3.53 -7.95
N LYS A 300 -23.32 2.45 -8.70
CA LYS A 300 -24.38 2.44 -9.72
C LYS A 300 -25.77 2.76 -9.16
N ASP A 301 -25.99 2.55 -7.87
CA ASP A 301 -27.24 2.90 -7.18
C ASP A 301 -27.22 4.33 -6.62
N GLY A 302 -26.16 5.10 -6.88
CA GLY A 302 -25.97 6.47 -6.39
C GLY A 302 -25.54 6.53 -4.92
N LYS A 303 -25.08 5.42 -4.32
CA LYS A 303 -24.66 5.39 -2.91
C LYS A 303 -23.15 5.52 -2.79
N PRO A 304 -22.63 6.35 -1.88
CA PRO A 304 -21.20 6.57 -1.70
C PRO A 304 -20.51 5.40 -0.99
N THR A 305 -20.20 4.35 -1.73
CA THR A 305 -19.66 3.08 -1.22
C THR A 305 -18.30 2.72 -1.81
N VAL A 306 -17.87 3.39 -2.88
CA VAL A 306 -16.65 3.06 -3.62
C VAL A 306 -15.46 3.88 -3.11
N PRO A 307 -14.51 3.31 -2.35
CA PRO A 307 -13.35 4.04 -1.84
C PRO A 307 -12.42 4.47 -2.97
N ARG A 308 -12.01 5.74 -2.98
CA ARG A 308 -11.23 6.34 -4.07
C ARG A 308 -9.98 7.07 -3.62
N VAL A 309 -10.06 7.75 -2.47
CA VAL A 309 -8.93 8.47 -1.87
C VAL A 309 -8.93 8.26 -0.38
N ALA A 310 -7.75 8.13 0.22
CA ALA A 310 -7.55 8.17 1.65
C ALA A 310 -6.56 9.28 2.05
N ILE A 311 -6.86 9.98 3.15
CA ILE A 311 -5.95 10.93 3.81
C ILE A 311 -5.69 10.40 5.22
N ARG A 312 -4.43 10.05 5.49
CA ARG A 312 -3.97 9.66 6.83
C ARG A 312 -3.42 10.89 7.53
N MET A 313 -3.94 11.16 8.73
CA MET A 313 -3.38 12.17 9.61
C MET A 313 -2.41 11.56 10.62
N GLU A 314 -1.45 12.36 11.06
CA GLU A 314 -0.53 12.01 12.13
C GLU A 314 -0.28 13.25 12.99
N ASN A 315 -0.55 13.16 14.28
CA ASN A 315 -0.43 14.29 15.23
C ASN A 315 -1.15 15.57 14.74
N GLY A 316 -2.33 15.40 14.13
CA GLY A 316 -3.15 16.50 13.62
C GLY A 316 -2.68 17.12 12.30
N LYS A 317 -1.68 16.54 11.63
CA LYS A 317 -1.13 16.98 10.35
C LYS A 317 -1.34 15.93 9.26
N ILE A 318 -1.37 16.34 8.00
CA ILE A 318 -1.44 15.42 6.87
C ILE A 318 -0.13 14.64 6.80
N ALA A 319 -0.23 13.32 6.90
CA ALA A 319 0.92 12.43 6.85
C ALA A 319 1.04 11.74 5.49
N GLU A 320 -0.10 11.43 4.86
CA GLU A 320 -0.14 10.74 3.57
C GLU A 320 -1.50 10.97 2.88
N VAL A 321 -1.46 11.20 1.58
CA VAL A 321 -2.63 11.19 0.69
C VAL A 321 -2.38 10.11 -0.36
N ARG A 322 -3.32 9.16 -0.51
CA ARG A 322 -3.22 8.07 -1.47
C ARG A 322 -4.52 7.82 -2.19
N GLY A 323 -4.43 7.41 -3.45
CA GLY A 323 -5.55 7.03 -4.30
C GLY A 323 -5.54 5.55 -4.66
N ILE A 324 -6.41 5.19 -5.60
CA ILE A 324 -6.60 3.81 -6.06
C ILE A 324 -5.91 3.51 -7.39
N ALA A 325 -5.17 4.45 -7.99
CA ALA A 325 -4.42 4.20 -9.22
C ALA A 325 -3.13 3.39 -8.92
N PRO A 326 -2.37 2.97 -9.96
CA PRO A 326 -1.09 2.28 -9.75
C PRO A 326 -0.16 3.03 -8.79
N GLU A 327 0.59 2.28 -8.00
CA GLU A 327 1.43 2.79 -6.89
C GLU A 327 0.67 3.62 -5.84
N GLN A 328 -0.65 3.41 -5.73
CA GLN A 328 -1.55 4.18 -4.86
C GLN A 328 -1.61 5.68 -5.22
N ASN A 329 -1.33 6.03 -6.47
CA ASN A 329 -1.53 7.39 -6.98
C ASN A 329 -3.02 7.76 -7.02
N LEU A 330 -3.29 9.07 -7.08
CA LEU A 330 -4.63 9.56 -7.38
C LEU A 330 -5.02 9.17 -8.81
N ASP A 331 -6.28 8.81 -9.00
CA ASP A 331 -6.79 8.65 -10.36
C ASP A 331 -6.92 10.02 -11.06
N PRO A 332 -6.97 10.06 -12.41
CA PRO A 332 -6.91 11.32 -13.15
C PRO A 332 -8.04 12.32 -12.86
N TYR A 333 -9.20 11.87 -12.37
CA TYR A 333 -10.40 12.71 -12.27
C TYR A 333 -10.67 13.23 -10.86
N ILE A 334 -10.08 12.62 -9.82
CA ILE A 334 -10.39 12.98 -8.42
C ILE A 334 -9.61 14.17 -7.87
N ASN A 335 -8.68 14.71 -8.64
CA ASN A 335 -7.74 15.75 -8.19
C ASN A 335 -8.42 16.98 -7.56
N ASP A 336 -9.52 17.44 -8.14
CA ASP A 336 -10.23 18.63 -7.63
C ASP A 336 -10.90 18.36 -6.26
N VAL A 337 -11.48 17.17 -6.08
CA VAL A 337 -12.08 16.74 -4.79
C VAL A 337 -11.02 16.67 -3.70
N VAL A 338 -9.84 16.14 -4.03
CA VAL A 338 -8.71 16.10 -3.09
C VAL A 338 -8.21 17.51 -2.80
N LYS A 339 -8.02 18.35 -3.81
CA LYS A 339 -7.54 19.72 -3.65
C LYS A 339 -8.46 20.54 -2.75
N GLU A 340 -9.78 20.42 -2.95
CA GLU A 340 -10.80 21.06 -2.11
C GLU A 340 -10.71 20.56 -0.67
N LYS A 341 -10.64 19.24 -0.48
CA LYS A 341 -10.50 18.67 0.87
C LYS A 341 -9.23 19.13 1.57
N LEU A 342 -8.13 19.26 0.83
CA LEU A 342 -6.86 19.71 1.38
C LEU A 342 -6.93 21.16 1.88
N GLU A 343 -7.79 22.03 1.32
CA GLU A 343 -7.96 23.41 1.82
C GLU A 343 -8.52 23.47 3.26
N GLU A 344 -9.17 22.40 3.74
CA GLU A 344 -9.66 22.33 5.11
C GLU A 344 -8.52 22.17 6.14
N PHE A 345 -7.32 21.76 5.70
CA PHE A 345 -6.20 21.49 6.60
C PHE A 345 -5.20 22.65 6.62
N PRO A 346 -4.85 23.18 7.81
CA PRO A 346 -3.98 24.35 7.94
C PRO A 346 -2.54 24.08 7.44
N ASP A 347 -2.12 22.82 7.39
CA ASP A 347 -0.78 22.40 6.99
C ASP A 347 -0.68 21.99 5.51
N LYS A 348 -1.72 22.17 4.68
CA LYS A 348 -1.70 21.86 3.24
C LYS A 348 -0.44 22.30 2.52
N LYS A 349 -0.10 23.60 2.60
CA LYS A 349 1.05 24.18 1.90
C LYS A 349 2.37 23.56 2.36
N ASP A 350 2.46 23.23 3.64
CA ASP A 350 3.65 22.58 4.20
C ASP A 350 3.75 21.12 3.73
N TYR A 351 2.63 20.41 3.69
CA TYR A 351 2.53 19.05 3.15
C TYR A 351 2.89 18.97 1.66
N GLU A 352 2.30 19.83 0.81
CA GLU A 352 2.58 19.88 -0.63
C GLU A 352 4.06 20.16 -0.89
N LYS A 353 4.66 21.09 -0.12
CA LYS A 353 6.09 21.37 -0.21
C LYS A 353 6.94 20.15 0.16
N LYS A 354 6.63 19.47 1.28
CA LYS A 354 7.37 18.26 1.71
C LYS A 354 7.34 17.16 0.67
N ILE A 355 6.17 16.90 0.07
CA ILE A 355 6.05 15.90 -1.00
C ILE A 355 6.90 16.28 -2.22
N SER A 356 6.81 17.54 -2.65
CA SER A 356 7.59 18.04 -3.79
C SER A 356 9.10 17.95 -3.55
N ASP A 357 9.54 18.43 -2.38
CA ASP A 357 10.95 18.42 -1.98
C ASP A 357 11.50 16.99 -1.86
N MET A 358 10.78 16.08 -1.23
CA MET A 358 11.23 14.69 -1.05
C MET A 358 11.27 13.91 -2.35
N LYS A 359 10.34 14.16 -3.27
CA LYS A 359 10.40 13.60 -4.62
C LYS A 359 11.64 14.08 -5.36
N ARG A 360 11.92 15.39 -5.31
CA ARG A 360 13.08 15.99 -5.97
C ARG A 360 14.40 15.54 -5.35
N LEU A 361 14.49 15.46 -4.01
CA LEU A 361 15.68 14.97 -3.32
C LEU A 361 15.96 13.50 -3.66
N THR A 362 14.92 12.67 -3.78
CA THR A 362 15.07 11.27 -4.21
C THR A 362 15.59 11.17 -5.65
N GLU A 363 15.16 12.06 -6.54
CA GLU A 363 15.68 12.14 -7.91
C GLU A 363 17.16 12.56 -7.94
N VAL A 364 17.53 13.61 -7.18
CA VAL A 364 18.91 14.10 -7.08
C VAL A 364 19.84 13.04 -6.47
N ASP A 365 19.39 12.34 -5.43
CA ASP A 365 20.12 11.21 -4.82
C ASP A 365 20.36 10.08 -5.82
N ARG A 366 19.32 9.71 -6.60
CA ARG A 366 19.43 8.71 -7.68
C ARG A 366 20.45 9.15 -8.74
N LYS A 367 20.34 10.37 -9.27
CA LYS A 367 21.28 10.94 -10.25
C LYS A 367 22.72 10.87 -9.73
N THR A 368 22.93 11.25 -8.47
CA THR A 368 24.25 11.22 -7.81
C THR A 368 24.80 9.79 -7.73
N LYS A 369 24.00 8.82 -7.29
CA LYS A 369 24.39 7.40 -7.21
C LYS A 369 24.72 6.79 -8.57
N GLU A 370 23.99 7.19 -9.60
CA GLU A 370 24.21 6.78 -10.99
C GLU A 370 25.32 7.57 -11.69
N LYS A 371 25.93 8.54 -11.00
CA LYS A 371 26.97 9.45 -11.53
C LYS A 371 26.51 10.27 -12.74
N GLU A 372 25.22 10.58 -12.78
CA GLU A 372 24.66 11.55 -13.73
C GLU A 372 25.03 12.98 -13.30
N GLU A 373 25.22 13.88 -14.26
CA GLU A 373 25.44 15.30 -13.97
C GLU A 373 24.16 15.94 -13.42
N LEU A 374 24.30 16.74 -12.36
CA LEU A 374 23.20 17.53 -11.81
C LEU A 374 23.03 18.82 -12.61
N THR A 375 21.79 19.14 -12.94
CA THR A 375 21.46 20.39 -13.64
C THR A 375 21.60 21.61 -12.73
N GLU A 376 21.63 22.82 -13.30
CA GLU A 376 21.60 24.07 -12.51
C GLU A 376 20.44 24.08 -11.51
N GLU A 377 19.25 23.64 -11.93
CA GLU A 377 18.08 23.54 -11.06
C GLU A 377 18.30 22.54 -9.92
N ASP A 378 18.86 21.36 -10.20
CA ASP A 378 19.18 20.35 -9.17
C ASP A 378 20.16 20.91 -8.13
N LEU A 379 21.18 21.64 -8.57
CA LEU A 379 22.16 22.28 -7.71
C LEU A 379 21.51 23.38 -6.85
N ARG A 380 20.72 24.29 -7.45
CA ARG A 380 20.01 25.34 -6.70
C ARG A 380 19.12 24.75 -5.60
N PHE A 381 18.45 23.64 -5.89
CA PHE A 381 17.65 22.90 -4.92
C PHE A 381 18.51 22.27 -3.82
N LEU A 382 19.53 21.49 -4.18
CA LEU A 382 20.41 20.79 -3.23
C LEU A 382 21.11 21.77 -2.26
N TYR A 383 21.58 22.89 -2.79
CA TYR A 383 22.21 23.95 -2.01
C TYR A 383 21.20 24.83 -1.27
N GLU A 384 19.89 24.61 -1.41
CA GLU A 384 18.81 25.38 -0.79
C GLU A 384 18.90 26.89 -1.09
N LEU A 385 19.27 27.28 -2.32
CA LEU A 385 19.50 28.69 -2.69
C LEU A 385 18.20 29.48 -2.84
N ASP A 386 17.13 28.81 -3.25
CA ASP A 386 15.81 29.41 -3.45
C ASP A 386 14.94 29.25 -2.20
N GLU A 387 14.78 28.02 -1.72
CA GLU A 387 14.01 27.68 -0.53
C GLU A 387 14.65 26.54 0.25
N LYS A 388 14.31 26.44 1.55
CA LYS A 388 14.72 25.31 2.38
C LYS A 388 14.00 24.03 1.99
N ILE A 389 14.73 22.92 1.94
CA ILE A 389 14.20 21.58 1.73
C ILE A 389 13.48 21.14 3.01
N LYS A 390 12.26 20.66 2.87
CA LYS A 390 11.44 20.13 3.98
C LYS A 390 11.17 18.65 3.77
N GLY A 391 11.44 17.85 4.80
CA GLY A 391 11.02 16.45 4.91
C GLY A 391 9.92 16.25 5.96
N PHE A 392 9.45 15.02 6.12
CA PHE A 392 8.49 14.66 7.17
C PHE A 392 9.15 14.41 8.54
N GLY A 393 10.47 14.36 8.61
CA GLY A 393 11.26 14.30 9.84
C GLY A 393 11.42 15.66 10.54
N TYR A 394 12.04 15.60 11.72
CA TYR A 394 12.33 16.79 12.54
C TYR A 394 13.66 17.45 12.20
N GLU A 395 14.60 16.68 11.66
CA GLU A 395 15.95 17.11 11.34
C GLU A 395 16.13 17.29 9.83
N LYS A 396 17.26 17.89 9.44
CA LYS A 396 17.63 18.01 8.03
C LYS A 396 17.85 16.62 7.46
N ASP A 397 17.40 16.39 6.22
CA ASP A 397 17.54 15.08 5.59
C ASP A 397 19.03 14.74 5.40
N PRO A 398 19.53 13.61 5.95
CA PRO A 398 20.95 13.26 5.92
C PRO A 398 21.47 13.06 4.49
N ARG A 399 20.61 12.71 3.53
CA ARG A 399 20.99 12.58 2.11
C ARG A 399 21.63 13.85 1.58
N ILE A 400 21.21 15.02 2.06
CA ILE A 400 21.76 16.30 1.60
C ILE A 400 23.25 16.38 1.92
N GLU A 401 23.64 16.06 3.17
CA GLU A 401 25.05 16.10 3.58
C GLU A 401 25.88 15.02 2.88
N GLU A 402 25.32 13.81 2.71
CA GLU A 402 25.96 12.73 1.99
C GLU A 402 26.23 13.09 0.52
N ILE A 403 25.25 13.66 -0.17
CA ILE A 403 25.42 14.11 -1.56
C ILE A 403 26.47 15.22 -1.63
N LEU A 404 26.44 16.19 -0.72
CA LEU A 404 27.39 17.31 -0.71
C LEU A 404 28.84 16.88 -0.41
N ALA A 405 29.04 15.80 0.35
CA ALA A 405 30.37 15.33 0.74
C ALA A 405 31.25 14.94 -0.47
N ASP A 406 30.64 14.47 -1.55
CA ASP A 406 31.33 14.05 -2.78
C ASP A 406 31.44 15.17 -3.83
N ARG A 407 31.00 16.40 -3.51
CA ARG A 407 30.92 17.51 -4.47
C ARG A 407 31.97 18.60 -4.25
N ASP A 408 32.40 19.23 -5.34
CA ASP A 408 33.14 20.49 -5.27
C ASP A 408 32.15 21.66 -5.12
N ILE A 409 31.83 21.95 -3.86
CA ILE A 409 30.85 22.97 -3.46
C ILE A 409 31.13 24.33 -4.12
N LYS A 410 32.40 24.75 -4.23
CA LYS A 410 32.71 26.06 -4.81
C LYS A 410 32.50 26.08 -6.31
N SER A 411 32.79 24.98 -7.01
CA SER A 411 32.47 24.85 -8.44
C SER A 411 30.97 24.98 -8.67
N ASP A 412 30.19 24.20 -7.94
CA ASP A 412 28.73 24.21 -8.12
C ASP A 412 28.15 25.58 -7.81
N LEU A 413 28.56 26.20 -6.70
CA LEU A 413 28.10 27.53 -6.32
C LEU A 413 28.51 28.58 -7.34
N ALA A 414 29.72 28.50 -7.91
CA ALA A 414 30.14 29.43 -8.96
C ALA A 414 29.25 29.33 -10.20
N GLU A 415 28.87 28.12 -10.59
CA GLU A 415 27.97 27.85 -11.70
C GLU A 415 26.58 28.46 -11.48
N VAL A 416 25.97 28.22 -10.33
CA VAL A 416 24.58 28.63 -10.07
C VAL A 416 24.40 30.06 -9.54
N THR A 417 25.46 30.69 -9.04
CA THR A 417 25.41 32.06 -8.51
C THR A 417 26.04 33.10 -9.44
N GLY A 418 26.90 32.68 -10.37
CA GLY A 418 27.65 33.55 -11.26
C GLY A 418 28.86 34.25 -10.63
N TYR A 419 29.15 34.02 -9.35
CA TYR A 419 30.38 34.49 -8.71
C TYR A 419 31.58 33.60 -9.08
N SER A 420 32.80 34.15 -9.08
CA SER A 420 33.98 33.30 -9.23
C SER A 420 34.24 32.47 -7.96
N LYS A 421 34.98 31.36 -8.08
CA LYS A 421 35.30 30.51 -6.91
C LYS A 421 36.03 31.27 -5.80
N GLU A 422 36.83 32.27 -6.15
CA GLU A 422 37.59 33.12 -5.23
C GLU A 422 36.68 34.11 -4.49
N GLU A 423 35.56 34.49 -5.09
CA GLU A 423 34.53 35.35 -4.51
C GLU A 423 33.56 34.58 -3.60
N ILE A 424 33.69 33.26 -3.52
CA ILE A 424 32.83 32.37 -2.73
C ILE A 424 33.58 31.90 -1.47
N SER A 425 32.92 32.06 -0.32
CA SER A 425 33.32 31.44 0.94
C SER A 425 32.28 30.42 1.40
N THR A 426 32.74 29.28 1.89
CA THR A 426 31.87 28.22 2.46
C THR A 426 32.14 27.97 3.95
N THR A 427 33.17 28.63 4.48
CA THR A 427 33.56 28.56 5.89
C THR A 427 33.83 29.96 6.44
N ARG A 428 33.76 30.08 7.77
CA ARG A 428 34.09 31.31 8.48
C ARG A 428 35.54 31.73 8.22
N GLU A 429 36.47 30.79 8.23
CA GLU A 429 37.90 31.03 8.02
C GLU A 429 38.17 31.60 6.63
N GLU A 430 37.50 31.08 5.60
CA GLU A 430 37.59 31.62 4.25
C GLU A 430 37.01 33.03 4.15
N PHE A 431 35.82 33.24 4.72
CA PHE A 431 35.20 34.56 4.75
C PHE A 431 36.13 35.60 5.40
N LEU A 432 36.77 35.26 6.52
CA LEU A 432 37.66 36.16 7.25
C LEU A 432 38.96 36.51 6.51
N LYS A 433 39.35 35.77 5.47
CA LYS A 433 40.46 36.16 4.59
C LYS A 433 40.10 37.37 3.71
N GLY A 434 38.82 37.69 3.59
CA GLY A 434 38.30 38.81 2.80
C GLY A 434 38.18 38.49 1.31
N GLY A 435 37.48 39.37 0.58
CA GLY A 435 37.27 39.25 -0.86
C GLY A 435 36.03 38.45 -1.28
N SER A 436 35.36 37.78 -0.34
CA SER A 436 34.13 37.03 -0.63
C SER A 436 32.95 37.97 -0.88
N LYS A 437 32.28 37.76 -2.01
CA LYS A 437 31.01 38.42 -2.36
C LYS A 437 29.79 37.53 -2.09
N PHE A 438 29.99 36.21 -2.04
CA PHE A 438 28.98 35.23 -1.63
C PHE A 438 29.48 34.40 -0.45
N HIS A 439 28.60 34.16 0.50
CA HIS A 439 28.83 33.21 1.58
C HIS A 439 27.77 32.11 1.60
N TYR A 440 28.20 30.85 1.56
CA TYR A 440 27.33 29.70 1.68
C TYR A 440 27.22 29.25 3.14
N SER A 441 25.99 28.99 3.60
CA SER A 441 25.64 28.61 4.97
C SER A 441 25.58 29.78 5.96
N ASP A 442 25.24 29.43 7.20
CA ASP A 442 25.19 30.31 8.36
C ASP A 442 26.60 30.81 8.73
N LEU A 443 26.71 32.12 8.98
CA LEU A 443 27.97 32.77 9.33
C LEU A 443 27.93 33.27 10.77
N ASP A 444 28.64 32.58 11.66
CA ASP A 444 28.76 32.97 13.06
C ASP A 444 29.93 33.93 13.32
N LEU A 445 29.58 35.19 13.56
CA LEU A 445 30.49 36.26 13.97
C LEU A 445 30.11 36.83 15.35
N SER A 446 29.41 36.03 16.17
CA SER A 446 28.97 36.40 17.53
C SER A 446 30.10 36.89 18.44
N GLY A 447 31.32 36.43 18.22
CA GLY A 447 32.51 36.83 19.00
C GLY A 447 33.08 38.22 18.68
N LEU A 448 32.59 38.93 17.66
CA LEU A 448 33.09 40.25 17.31
C LEU A 448 32.70 41.30 18.36
N LYS A 449 33.66 42.16 18.73
CA LYS A 449 33.47 43.26 19.71
C LYS A 449 33.23 44.64 19.07
N SER A 450 33.49 44.75 17.77
CA SER A 450 33.37 45.97 16.97
C SER A 450 33.09 45.57 15.52
N ALA A 451 32.30 46.39 14.81
CA ALA A 451 32.06 46.24 13.37
C ALA A 451 33.11 46.96 12.51
N GLU A 452 34.10 47.61 13.13
CA GLU A 452 35.12 48.38 12.41
C GLU A 452 35.96 47.50 11.47
N GLY A 453 36.04 47.90 10.20
CA GLY A 453 36.74 47.15 9.16
C GLY A 453 35.99 45.90 8.65
N LEU A 454 34.80 45.58 9.17
CA LEU A 454 34.02 44.42 8.73
C LEU A 454 33.41 44.67 7.34
N VAL A 455 33.82 43.87 6.37
CA VAL A 455 33.24 43.82 5.02
C VAL A 455 32.45 42.52 4.89
N LEU A 456 31.13 42.62 4.79
CA LEU A 456 30.23 41.49 4.62
C LEU A 456 30.06 41.14 3.14
N PRO A 457 29.67 39.89 2.81
CA PRO A 457 29.39 39.51 1.43
C PRO A 457 28.18 40.30 0.89
N GLU A 458 28.09 40.40 -0.44
CA GLU A 458 26.94 41.01 -1.11
C GLU A 458 25.70 40.13 -0.92
N THR A 459 25.85 38.81 -0.97
CA THR A 459 24.76 37.85 -0.81
C THR A 459 25.19 36.67 0.04
N MET A 460 24.25 36.00 0.70
CA MET A 460 24.53 34.78 1.46
C MET A 460 23.35 33.84 1.50
N ASN A 461 23.63 32.54 1.56
CA ASN A 461 22.61 31.50 1.77
C ASN A 461 22.64 30.98 3.22
N GLY A 462 22.26 31.85 4.15
CA GLY A 462 22.22 31.54 5.58
C GLY A 462 21.92 32.77 6.44
N ASN A 463 21.98 32.59 7.75
CA ASN A 463 21.85 33.65 8.74
C ASN A 463 23.22 34.17 9.15
N LEU A 464 23.29 35.49 9.40
CA LEU A 464 24.47 36.16 9.94
C LEU A 464 24.25 36.45 11.42
N TYR A 465 25.05 35.84 12.29
CA TYR A 465 24.97 36.01 13.73
C TYR A 465 26.00 37.04 14.21
N LEU A 466 25.52 38.11 14.85
CA LEU A 466 26.37 39.23 15.30
C LEU A 466 26.18 39.55 16.78
N SER A 467 25.82 38.57 17.61
CA SER A 467 25.34 38.81 18.98
C SER A 467 26.25 39.72 19.83
N GLY A 468 27.58 39.63 19.70
CA GLY A 468 28.56 40.46 20.41
C GLY A 468 28.65 41.93 20.02
N LEU A 469 28.07 42.35 18.89
CA LEU A 469 28.08 43.76 18.45
C LEU A 469 27.03 44.61 19.18
N LYS A 470 27.31 45.91 19.34
CA LYS A 470 26.34 46.85 19.91
C LYS A 470 25.13 47.01 18.98
N SER A 471 23.94 47.24 19.55
CA SER A 471 22.71 47.41 18.77
C SER A 471 22.81 48.48 17.68
N ALA A 472 23.49 49.60 17.97
CA ALA A 472 23.70 50.67 17.00
C ALA A 472 24.57 50.24 15.81
N GLU A 473 25.52 49.33 16.00
CA GLU A 473 26.35 48.79 14.92
C GLU A 473 25.55 47.82 14.07
N LYS A 474 24.78 46.91 14.70
CA LYS A 474 23.86 46.00 13.99
C LYS A 474 22.87 46.75 13.12
N GLU A 475 22.32 47.87 13.60
CA GLU A 475 21.38 48.68 12.82
C GLU A 475 22.05 49.33 11.60
N LYS A 476 23.29 49.83 11.74
CA LYS A 476 24.07 50.35 10.62
C LYS A 476 24.32 49.26 9.57
N ILE A 477 24.65 48.05 10.00
CA ILE A 477 24.88 46.91 9.11
C ILE A 477 23.57 46.54 8.38
N ARG A 478 22.44 46.44 9.08
CA ARG A 478 21.12 46.17 8.46
C ARG A 478 20.75 47.20 7.39
N LYS A 479 21.08 48.48 7.61
CA LYS A 479 20.86 49.54 6.61
C LYS A 479 21.77 49.41 5.39
N LYS A 480 23.02 48.98 5.60
CA LYS A 480 24.02 48.83 4.52
C LYS A 480 23.82 47.54 3.71
N TYR A 481 23.33 46.48 4.34
CA TYR A 481 23.13 45.15 3.76
C TYR A 481 21.70 44.64 4.03
N PRO A 482 20.67 45.29 3.47
CA PRO A 482 19.26 44.95 3.75
C PRO A 482 18.85 43.54 3.32
N GLN A 483 19.61 42.92 2.41
CA GLN A 483 19.40 41.57 1.89
C GLN A 483 19.90 40.46 2.83
N LEU A 484 20.79 40.77 3.79
CA LEU A 484 21.36 39.76 4.69
C LEU A 484 20.43 39.53 5.88
N LYS A 485 20.20 38.26 6.21
CA LYS A 485 19.38 37.85 7.37
C LYS A 485 20.21 37.94 8.64
N ILE A 486 20.15 39.09 9.32
CA ILE A 486 20.92 39.35 10.55
C ILE A 486 20.11 38.99 11.79
N VAL A 487 20.58 37.93 12.48
CA VAL A 487 20.08 37.45 13.77
C VAL A 487 20.92 38.06 14.89
#